data_AF-A0ABD1DBN5-F1
#
_entry.id   AF-A0ABD1DBN5-F1
#
_cell.length_a   1.000
_cell.length_b   1.000
_cell.length_c   1.000
_cell.angle_alpha   90.00
_cell.angle_beta   90.00
_cell.angle_gamma   90.00
#
_symmetry.space_group_name_H-M   'P 1'
#
loop_
_entity.id
_entity.type
_entity.pdbx_description
1 polymer ?
#
loop_
_entity_poly.entity_id
_entity_poly.type
_entity_poly.pdbx_seq_one_letter_code
_entity_poly.pdbx_strand_id
1 'polypeptide(L)'
;MEARRKEEEARRLRQEEEDRKAALALQAQLEKEAQEDIKYRQQLEQERRDHELALRLAQESNGQVEDSPPLLRNGTPEVTPLGNPNRLIRSEAIRAQQQLIEKQKHDLSKWKYSELRDAINTSCDIELLEACRHEFHRRLKVYHAWKAKNRKRTTMDENERAPRSVMEAAARAPPRLPQKQDLTNGSVHRYFRIPFVRPSNNPEDANKRGWWYAHFDGQYVARQMELHADKPPILLVAGVDDMQMCELSLEETGLTRKRGAEILEHEFNREWERNGGKPYKKAGK
;
A
#
# COMPACT_ATOMS: atom_id res chain seq x y z
N MET A 1 -24.09 -62.57 -32.41
CA MET A 1 -23.15 -62.51 -31.26
C MET A 1 -21.87 -61.75 -31.63
N GLU A 2 -21.32 -61.91 -32.84
CA GLU A 2 -20.14 -61.16 -33.32
C GLU A 2 -20.31 -59.64 -33.41
N ALA A 3 -21.46 -59.14 -33.87
CA ALA A 3 -21.68 -57.69 -34.02
C ALA A 3 -21.55 -56.91 -32.70
N ARG A 4 -22.02 -57.49 -31.59
CA ARG A 4 -21.88 -56.90 -30.25
C ARG A 4 -20.44 -56.89 -29.75
N ARG A 5 -19.65 -57.94 -30.04
CA ARG A 5 -18.22 -58.00 -29.73
C ARG A 5 -17.43 -56.93 -30.49
N LYS A 6 -17.75 -56.73 -31.78
CA LYS A 6 -17.09 -55.75 -32.64
C LYS A 6 -17.38 -54.31 -32.22
N GLU A 7 -18.60 -54.03 -31.72
CA GLU A 7 -18.98 -52.71 -31.21
C GLU A 7 -18.34 -52.40 -29.85
N GLU A 8 -18.22 -53.38 -28.96
CA GLU A 8 -17.54 -53.25 -27.67
C GLU A 8 -16.03 -53.01 -27.83
N GLU A 9 -15.38 -53.73 -28.76
CA GLU A 9 -13.97 -53.53 -29.10
C GLU A 9 -13.72 -52.16 -29.73
N ALA A 10 -14.60 -51.70 -30.62
CA ALA A 10 -14.54 -50.35 -31.19
C ALA A 10 -14.72 -49.25 -30.12
N ARG A 11 -15.56 -49.48 -29.10
CA ARG A 11 -15.74 -48.53 -27.99
C ARG A 11 -14.53 -48.48 -27.08
N ARG A 12 -13.92 -49.63 -26.77
CA ARG A 12 -12.65 -49.70 -26.02
C ARG A 12 -11.53 -48.98 -26.75
N LEU A 13 -11.38 -49.20 -28.05
CA LEU A 13 -10.32 -48.57 -28.85
C LEU A 13 -10.51 -47.04 -28.94
N ARG A 14 -11.76 -46.56 -29.04
CA ARG A 14 -12.05 -45.11 -28.99
C ARG A 14 -11.70 -44.50 -27.63
N GLN A 15 -12.02 -45.20 -26.55
CA GLN A 15 -11.74 -44.71 -25.20
C GLN A 15 -10.24 -44.69 -24.90
N GLU A 16 -9.49 -45.70 -25.37
CA GLU A 16 -8.02 -45.74 -25.24
C GLU A 16 -7.33 -44.62 -26.05
N GLU A 17 -7.84 -44.31 -27.25
CA GLU A 17 -7.35 -43.17 -28.04
C GLU A 17 -7.69 -41.82 -27.39
N GLU A 18 -8.88 -41.66 -26.81
CA GLU A 18 -9.25 -40.46 -26.05
C GLU A 18 -8.39 -40.28 -24.79
N ASP A 19 -8.17 -41.35 -24.02
CA ASP A 19 -7.31 -41.34 -22.84
C ASP A 19 -5.85 -41.04 -23.20
N ARG A 20 -5.34 -41.62 -24.29
CA ARG A 20 -4.01 -41.33 -24.81
C ARG A 20 -3.86 -39.87 -25.24
N LYS A 21 -4.87 -39.32 -25.92
CA LYS A 21 -4.89 -37.93 -26.35
C LYS A 21 -4.99 -36.96 -25.15
N ALA A 22 -5.77 -37.31 -24.14
CA ALA A 22 -5.87 -36.55 -22.89
C ALA A 22 -4.54 -36.55 -22.11
N ALA A 23 -3.87 -37.70 -22.02
CA ALA A 23 -2.56 -37.82 -21.37
C ALA A 23 -1.48 -36.96 -22.07
N LEU A 24 -1.45 -36.97 -23.40
CA LEU A 24 -0.53 -36.12 -24.19
C LEU A 24 -0.82 -34.63 -24.01
N ALA A 25 -2.10 -34.23 -23.97
CA ALA A 25 -2.48 -32.84 -23.73
C ALA A 25 -2.05 -32.36 -22.34
N LEU A 26 -2.23 -33.21 -21.31
CA LEU A 26 -1.79 -32.90 -19.94
C LEU A 26 -0.26 -32.79 -19.85
N GLN A 27 0.48 -33.69 -20.51
CA GLN A 27 1.95 -33.65 -20.54
C GLN A 27 2.47 -32.39 -21.22
N ALA A 28 1.87 -31.99 -22.36
CA ALA A 28 2.22 -30.77 -23.06
C ALA A 28 1.93 -29.51 -22.22
N GLN A 29 0.84 -29.53 -21.44
CA GLN A 29 0.50 -28.43 -20.55
C GLN A 29 1.50 -28.28 -19.39
N LEU A 30 1.89 -29.39 -18.76
CA LEU A 30 2.91 -29.40 -17.71
C LEU A 30 4.28 -28.95 -18.22
N GLU A 31 4.67 -29.37 -19.42
CA GLU A 31 5.94 -28.98 -20.02
C GLU A 31 5.98 -27.49 -20.38
N LYS A 32 4.85 -26.95 -20.85
CA LYS A 32 4.69 -25.51 -21.09
C LYS A 32 4.77 -24.71 -19.79
N GLU A 33 4.09 -25.16 -18.73
CA GLU A 33 4.13 -24.50 -17.42
C GLU A 33 5.54 -24.54 -16.82
N ALA A 34 6.27 -25.66 -16.96
CA ALA A 34 7.66 -25.76 -16.54
C ALA A 34 8.58 -24.80 -17.31
N GLN A 35 8.39 -24.64 -18.62
CA GLN A 35 9.16 -23.68 -19.43
C GLN A 35 8.86 -22.23 -19.04
N GLU A 36 7.61 -21.92 -18.71
CA GLU A 36 7.21 -20.60 -18.22
C GLU A 36 7.81 -20.30 -16.84
N ASP A 37 7.82 -21.26 -15.92
CA ASP A 37 8.45 -21.11 -14.60
C ASP A 37 9.98 -20.92 -14.71
N ILE A 38 10.65 -21.65 -15.61
CA ILE A 38 12.09 -21.46 -15.88
C ILE A 38 12.36 -20.05 -16.41
N LYS A 39 11.58 -19.57 -17.39
CA LYS A 39 11.72 -18.21 -17.93
C LYS A 39 11.47 -17.14 -16.88
N TYR A 40 10.45 -17.34 -16.04
CA TYR A 40 10.12 -16.42 -14.95
C TYR A 40 11.25 -16.35 -13.91
N ARG A 41 11.82 -17.49 -13.51
CA ARG A 41 12.98 -17.54 -12.61
C ARG A 41 14.22 -16.86 -13.19
N GLN A 42 14.49 -17.06 -14.49
CA GLN A 42 15.60 -16.40 -15.18
C GLN A 42 15.42 -14.88 -15.23
N GLN A 43 14.21 -14.39 -15.53
CA GLN A 43 13.91 -12.96 -15.51
C GLN A 43 14.11 -12.36 -14.12
N LEU A 44 13.63 -13.04 -13.07
CA LEU A 44 13.78 -12.57 -11.69
C LEU A 44 15.26 -12.50 -11.26
N GLU A 45 16.06 -13.48 -11.68
CA GLU A 45 17.50 -13.48 -11.39
C GLU A 45 18.25 -12.39 -12.18
N GLN A 46 17.82 -12.12 -13.42
CA GLN A 46 18.34 -11.02 -14.23
C GLN A 46 18.01 -9.66 -13.60
N GLU A 47 16.76 -9.44 -13.18
CA GLU A 47 16.35 -8.22 -12.47
C GLU A 47 17.13 -8.05 -11.15
N ARG A 48 17.43 -9.14 -10.43
CA ARG A 48 18.24 -9.09 -9.21
C ARG A 48 19.66 -8.62 -9.50
N ARG A 49 20.30 -9.16 -10.54
CA ARG A 49 21.65 -8.76 -10.97
C ARG A 49 21.68 -7.31 -11.45
N ASP A 50 20.68 -6.89 -12.22
CA ASP A 50 20.55 -5.51 -12.69
C ASP A 50 20.31 -4.54 -11.53
N HIS A 51 19.53 -4.94 -10.52
CA HIS A 51 19.31 -4.14 -9.31
C HIS A 51 20.59 -3.98 -8.48
N GLU A 52 21.36 -5.06 -8.33
CA GLU A 52 22.65 -5.06 -7.64
C GLU A 52 23.69 -4.20 -8.36
N LEU A 53 23.79 -4.33 -9.69
CA LEU A 53 24.66 -3.51 -10.53
C LEU A 53 24.26 -2.03 -10.48
N ALA A 54 22.96 -1.73 -10.51
CA ALA A 54 22.46 -0.35 -10.40
C ALA A 54 22.77 0.28 -9.03
N LEU A 55 22.69 -0.49 -7.94
CA LEU A 55 23.08 -0.03 -6.60
C LEU A 55 24.57 0.26 -6.52
N ARG A 56 25.41 -0.60 -7.11
CA ARG A 56 26.87 -0.40 -7.16
C ARG A 56 27.26 0.83 -7.96
N LEU A 57 26.67 1.00 -9.15
CA LEU A 57 26.87 2.20 -9.98
C LEU A 57 26.40 3.48 -9.27
N ALA A 58 25.30 3.42 -8.50
CA ALA A 58 24.83 4.55 -7.71
C ALA A 58 25.79 4.89 -6.54
N GLN A 59 26.41 3.90 -5.90
CA GLN A 59 27.41 4.11 -4.85
C GLN A 59 28.73 4.65 -5.43
N GLU A 60 29.20 4.13 -6.56
CA GLU A 60 30.41 4.60 -7.24
C GLU A 60 30.24 6.02 -7.81
N SER A 61 29.06 6.36 -8.31
CA SER A 61 28.70 7.72 -8.77
C SER A 61 28.63 8.76 -7.64
N ASN A 62 28.39 8.36 -6.39
CA ASN A 62 28.28 9.27 -5.26
C ASN A 62 29.63 9.48 -4.53
N GLY A 63 30.70 8.83 -5.00
CA GLY A 63 32.06 8.89 -4.44
C GLY A 63 33.05 9.80 -5.18
N GLN A 64 32.66 10.42 -6.31
CA GLN A 64 33.48 11.41 -7.02
C GLN A 64 32.90 12.82 -6.85
N VAL A 65 33.20 13.45 -5.71
CA VAL A 65 33.06 14.91 -5.52
C VAL A 65 34.26 15.42 -4.71
N GLU A 66 35.29 15.87 -5.43
CA GLU A 66 36.48 16.66 -5.05
C GLU A 66 37.17 16.97 -6.40
N ASP A 67 37.59 18.16 -6.82
CA ASP A 67 37.64 19.52 -6.31
C ASP A 67 37.79 20.47 -7.56
N SER A 68 37.39 21.72 -7.39
CA SER A 68 37.22 22.93 -8.24
C SER A 68 38.32 23.25 -9.30
N PRO A 69 38.25 24.29 -10.21
CA PRO A 69 37.47 25.54 -10.18
C PRO A 69 36.94 26.08 -11.57
N PRO A 70 36.26 27.26 -11.63
CA PRO A 70 35.16 27.54 -12.56
C PRO A 70 35.58 28.31 -13.82
N LEU A 71 34.97 28.05 -14.99
CA LEU A 71 34.97 29.01 -16.12
C LEU A 71 33.71 28.90 -17.02
N LEU A 72 32.95 30.02 -17.04
CA LEU A 72 32.38 30.75 -18.18
C LEU A 72 31.79 30.03 -19.43
N ARG A 73 30.51 30.32 -19.67
CA ARG A 73 29.90 30.96 -20.88
C ARG A 73 29.82 30.21 -22.24
N ASN A 74 28.56 30.07 -22.69
CA ASN A 74 28.01 29.98 -24.06
C ASN A 74 28.36 28.79 -25.00
N GLY A 75 27.30 28.13 -25.50
CA GLY A 75 27.31 27.34 -26.75
C GLY A 75 26.22 26.26 -26.83
N THR A 76 25.22 26.46 -27.68
CA THR A 76 24.12 25.53 -28.06
C THR A 76 24.60 24.32 -28.90
N PRO A 77 23.72 23.44 -29.42
CA PRO A 77 22.92 22.39 -28.77
C PRO A 77 23.28 21.00 -29.35
N GLU A 78 23.20 19.90 -28.59
CA GLU A 78 23.19 18.58 -29.24
C GLU A 78 22.19 17.61 -28.62
N VAL A 79 21.41 17.04 -29.53
CA VAL A 79 20.20 16.29 -29.35
C VAL A 79 20.59 14.81 -29.28
N THR A 80 20.21 14.10 -28.23
CA THR A 80 19.97 12.65 -28.31
C THR A 80 18.66 12.32 -27.61
N PRO A 81 17.61 11.90 -28.35
CA PRO A 81 16.30 11.59 -27.79
C PRO A 81 16.06 10.09 -27.85
N LEU A 82 16.29 9.35 -26.76
CA LEU A 82 15.61 8.06 -26.59
C LEU A 82 15.25 7.86 -25.13
N GLY A 83 14.05 8.35 -24.84
CA GLY A 83 13.38 8.31 -23.55
C GLY A 83 13.07 6.89 -23.13
N ASN A 84 13.56 6.55 -21.95
CA ASN A 84 13.02 5.46 -21.16
C ASN A 84 11.93 6.09 -20.26
N PRO A 85 10.63 5.93 -20.56
CA PRO A 85 9.56 6.66 -19.85
C PRO A 85 9.46 6.27 -18.37
N ASN A 86 10.05 5.14 -17.98
CA ASN A 86 10.06 4.66 -16.60
C ASN A 86 11.21 5.21 -15.73
N ARG A 87 12.32 5.69 -16.30
CA ARG A 87 13.40 6.29 -15.51
C ARG A 87 13.00 7.64 -14.95
N LEU A 88 12.25 8.42 -15.74
CA LEU A 88 11.80 9.76 -15.38
C LEU A 88 10.77 9.72 -14.24
N ILE A 89 9.81 8.80 -14.27
CA ILE A 89 8.74 8.70 -13.24
C ILE A 89 9.33 8.26 -11.87
N ARG A 90 10.27 7.31 -11.87
CA ARG A 90 10.95 6.88 -10.63
C ARG A 90 11.87 7.98 -10.08
N SER A 91 12.56 8.72 -10.96
CA SER A 91 13.38 9.87 -10.55
C SER A 91 12.55 11.06 -10.08
N GLU A 92 11.38 11.32 -10.67
CA GLU A 92 10.46 12.36 -10.22
C GLU A 92 9.83 12.02 -8.88
N ALA A 93 9.44 10.77 -8.63
CA ALA A 93 8.92 10.33 -7.34
C ALA A 93 9.97 10.46 -6.22
N ILE A 94 11.21 10.03 -6.50
CA ILE A 94 12.33 10.14 -5.54
C ILE A 94 12.76 11.60 -5.36
N ARG A 95 12.80 12.40 -6.42
CA ARG A 95 13.12 13.84 -6.37
C ARG A 95 12.01 14.66 -5.73
N ALA A 96 10.75 14.31 -5.93
CA ALA A 96 9.59 14.86 -5.24
C ALA A 96 9.64 14.53 -3.75
N GLN A 97 10.03 13.30 -3.39
CA GLN A 97 10.22 12.88 -2.01
C GLN A 97 11.40 13.62 -1.36
N GLN A 98 12.53 13.79 -2.08
CA GLN A 98 13.67 14.60 -1.63
C GLN A 98 13.32 16.09 -1.50
N GLN A 99 12.57 16.67 -2.44
CA GLN A 99 12.08 18.05 -2.37
C GLN A 99 11.06 18.25 -1.24
N LEU A 100 10.30 17.22 -0.87
CA LEU A 100 9.43 17.25 0.30
C LEU A 100 10.27 17.26 1.59
N ILE A 101 11.33 16.46 1.64
CA ILE A 101 12.29 16.42 2.75
C ILE A 101 13.04 17.75 2.88
N GLU A 102 13.48 18.36 1.78
CA GLU A 102 14.12 19.68 1.77
C GLU A 102 13.17 20.82 2.12
N LYS A 103 11.85 20.66 1.88
CA LYS A 103 10.82 21.65 2.26
C LYS A 103 10.32 21.49 3.69
N GLN A 104 10.50 20.34 4.31
CA GLN A 104 10.19 20.19 5.73
C GLN A 104 11.26 20.93 6.52
N LYS A 105 10.89 22.09 7.09
CA LYS A 105 11.78 22.91 7.93
C LYS A 105 12.35 22.13 9.13
N HIS A 106 11.73 21.01 9.48
CA HIS A 106 12.09 20.16 10.61
C HIS A 106 12.53 18.77 10.10
N ASP A 107 13.83 18.51 10.06
CA ASP A 107 14.34 17.14 9.89
C ASP A 107 14.27 16.40 11.23
N LEU A 108 13.27 15.53 11.35
CA LEU A 108 13.04 14.71 12.53
C LEU A 108 13.55 13.27 12.37
N SER A 109 14.26 12.95 11.29
CA SER A 109 14.66 11.57 10.98
C SER A 109 15.58 10.96 12.04
N LYS A 110 16.30 11.78 12.81
CA LYS A 110 17.19 11.34 13.89
C LYS A 110 16.55 11.36 15.28
N TRP A 111 15.35 11.92 15.42
CA TRP A 111 14.68 12.06 16.71
C TRP A 111 14.24 10.71 17.27
N LYS A 112 14.31 10.51 18.58
CA LYS A 112 13.81 9.31 19.26
C LYS A 112 12.30 9.38 19.42
N TYR A 113 11.66 8.21 19.61
CA TYR A 113 10.22 8.15 19.88
C TYR A 113 9.83 8.97 21.12
N SER A 114 10.67 8.96 22.16
CA SER A 114 10.47 9.78 23.36
C SER A 114 10.47 11.28 23.06
N GLU A 115 11.36 11.74 22.18
CA GLU A 115 11.49 13.16 21.80
C GLU A 115 10.32 13.60 20.92
N LEU A 116 9.90 12.76 19.95
CA LEU A 116 8.70 13.02 19.16
C LEU A 116 7.45 13.08 20.04
N ARG A 117 7.32 12.14 20.97
CA ARG A 117 6.17 12.09 21.89
C ARG A 117 6.18 13.28 22.86
N ASP A 118 7.35 13.65 23.38
CA ASP A 118 7.47 14.80 24.28
C ASP A 118 7.10 16.09 23.55
N ALA A 119 7.69 16.35 22.37
CA ALA A 119 7.33 17.51 21.56
C ALA A 119 5.84 17.56 21.21
N ILE A 120 5.20 16.42 20.92
CA ILE A 120 3.75 16.37 20.68
C ILE A 120 2.93 16.79 21.92
N ASN A 121 3.42 16.50 23.12
CA ASN A 121 2.70 16.80 24.35
C ASN A 121 3.05 18.16 24.97
N THR A 122 4.25 18.71 24.68
CA THR A 122 4.78 19.92 25.33
C THR A 122 4.89 21.12 24.40
N SER A 123 4.96 20.92 23.08
CA SER A 123 5.10 22.02 22.12
C SER A 123 3.74 22.50 21.60
N CYS A 124 3.67 23.80 21.30
CA CYS A 124 2.50 24.45 20.69
C CYS A 124 2.78 24.93 19.26
N ASP A 125 3.95 24.60 18.71
CA ASP A 125 4.31 24.97 17.33
C ASP A 125 3.59 24.04 16.36
N ILE A 126 2.64 24.62 15.64
CA ILE A 126 1.76 23.90 14.71
C ILE A 126 2.57 23.21 13.60
N GLU A 127 3.61 23.87 13.07
CA GLU A 127 4.44 23.31 12.00
C GLU A 127 5.33 22.16 12.52
N LEU A 128 5.84 22.28 13.75
CA LEU A 128 6.62 21.23 14.39
C LEU A 128 5.75 20.01 14.74
N LEU A 129 4.56 20.24 15.30
CA LEU A 129 3.62 19.17 15.64
C LEU A 129 3.20 18.38 14.41
N GLU A 130 2.96 19.06 13.28
CA GLU A 130 2.66 18.43 12.01
C GLU A 130 3.85 17.62 11.48
N ALA A 131 5.07 18.14 11.57
CA ALA A 131 6.28 17.39 11.23
C ALA A 131 6.45 16.14 12.12
N CYS A 132 6.21 16.25 13.42
CA CYS A 132 6.28 15.11 14.35
C CYS A 132 5.24 14.04 14.01
N ARG A 133 4.00 14.44 13.68
CA ARG A 133 2.95 13.51 13.21
C ARG A 133 3.34 12.83 11.90
N HIS A 134 3.94 13.56 10.95
CA HIS A 134 4.41 13.00 9.69
C HIS A 134 5.51 11.94 9.90
N GLU A 135 6.53 12.25 10.71
CA GLU A 135 7.64 11.32 10.96
C GLU A 135 7.15 10.07 11.73
N PHE A 136 6.19 10.22 12.64
CA PHE A 136 5.57 9.08 13.33
C PHE A 136 4.90 8.11 12.34
N HIS A 137 4.07 8.61 11.42
CA HIS A 137 3.41 7.79 10.41
C HIS A 137 4.39 7.20 9.41
N ARG A 138 5.46 7.94 9.04
CA ARG A 138 6.55 7.40 8.20
C ARG A 138 7.20 6.19 8.84
N ARG A 139 7.52 6.25 10.14
CA ARG A 139 8.11 5.13 10.89
C ARG A 139 7.13 3.98 11.06
N LEU A 140 5.86 4.24 11.38
CA LEU A 140 4.82 3.22 11.47
C LEU A 140 4.68 2.45 10.15
N LYS A 141 4.66 3.15 9.02
CA LYS A 141 4.59 2.54 7.69
C LYS A 141 5.77 1.60 7.41
N VAL A 142 7.00 2.03 7.73
CA VAL A 142 8.20 1.19 7.60
C VAL A 142 8.10 -0.03 8.52
N TYR A 143 7.72 0.17 9.78
CA TYR A 143 7.55 -0.90 10.75
C TYR A 143 6.47 -1.91 10.31
N HIS A 144 5.31 -1.45 9.80
CA HIS A 144 4.25 -2.29 9.28
C HIS A 144 4.69 -3.07 8.04
N ALA A 145 5.37 -2.43 7.09
CA ALA A 145 5.92 -3.09 5.92
C ALA A 145 6.97 -4.15 6.30
N TRP A 146 7.85 -3.84 7.25
CA TRP A 146 8.81 -4.78 7.79
C TRP A 146 8.11 -5.95 8.50
N LYS A 147 7.12 -5.68 9.36
CA LYS A 147 6.35 -6.69 10.09
C LYS A 147 5.59 -7.63 9.15
N ALA A 148 5.02 -7.10 8.08
CA ALA A 148 4.37 -7.90 7.03
C ALA A 148 5.35 -8.82 6.30
N LYS A 149 6.58 -8.35 6.01
CA LYS A 149 7.63 -9.12 5.32
C LYS A 149 8.29 -10.19 6.21
N ASN A 150 8.38 -9.96 7.52
CA ASN A 150 9.11 -10.83 8.46
C ASN A 150 8.21 -11.76 9.28
N ARG A 151 6.88 -11.64 9.16
CA ARG A 151 5.94 -12.58 9.80
C ARG A 151 6.06 -13.93 9.10
N LYS A 152 6.44 -14.97 9.87
CA LYS A 152 6.35 -16.37 9.42
C LYS A 152 4.92 -16.61 8.94
N ARG A 153 4.74 -17.31 7.80
CA ARG A 153 3.43 -17.74 7.25
C ARG A 153 2.68 -18.59 8.28
N THR A 154 2.07 -17.95 9.27
CA THR A 154 1.12 -18.57 10.20
C THR A 154 -0.18 -17.78 10.09
N THR A 155 -1.14 -18.50 9.51
CA THR A 155 -2.60 -18.35 9.49
C THR A 155 -3.20 -17.01 9.93
N MET A 156 -4.07 -16.52 9.06
CA MET A 156 -5.15 -15.55 9.27
C MET A 156 -4.91 -14.09 8.87
N ASP A 157 -5.80 -13.73 7.94
CA ASP A 157 -6.18 -12.49 7.25
C ASP A 157 -6.75 -11.43 8.24
N GLU A 158 -6.13 -11.28 9.41
CA GLU A 158 -6.51 -10.31 10.45
C GLU A 158 -5.70 -9.01 10.40
N ASN A 159 -4.77 -8.88 9.45
CA ASN A 159 -3.83 -7.75 9.41
C ASN A 159 -4.20 -6.64 8.42
N GLU A 160 -5.37 -6.72 7.78
CA GLU A 160 -5.89 -5.63 6.94
C GLU A 160 -6.47 -4.53 7.85
N ARG A 161 -5.60 -3.61 8.30
CA ARG A 161 -5.94 -2.43 9.12
C ARG A 161 -6.83 -1.41 8.40
N ALA A 162 -6.93 -1.56 7.08
CA ALA A 162 -7.89 -0.86 6.25
C ALA A 162 -8.37 -1.83 5.17
N PRO A 163 -9.60 -1.64 4.62
CA PRO A 163 -10.14 -2.50 3.58
C PRO A 163 -9.20 -2.64 2.38
N ARG A 164 -9.19 -3.80 1.72
CA ARG A 164 -8.43 -4.02 0.46
C ARG A 164 -8.58 -2.89 -0.55
N SER A 165 -9.79 -2.37 -0.72
CA SER A 165 -10.03 -1.27 -1.67
C SER A 165 -9.28 0.02 -1.33
N VAL A 166 -8.96 0.27 -0.04
CA VAL A 166 -8.15 1.41 0.40
C VAL A 166 -6.68 1.14 0.16
N MET A 167 -6.20 -0.05 0.54
CA MET A 167 -4.81 -0.46 0.36
C MET A 167 -4.43 -0.53 -1.13
N GLU A 168 -5.33 -1.05 -1.96
CA GLU A 168 -5.15 -1.12 -3.42
C GLU A 168 -5.22 0.26 -4.07
N ALA A 169 -6.14 1.13 -3.63
CA ALA A 169 -6.19 2.51 -4.10
C ALA A 169 -4.88 3.25 -3.80
N ALA A 170 -4.30 3.03 -2.62
CA ALA A 170 -3.01 3.58 -2.25
C ALA A 170 -1.86 3.02 -3.10
N ALA A 171 -1.85 1.71 -3.37
CA ALA A 171 -0.84 1.09 -4.21
C ALA A 171 -0.92 1.53 -5.69
N ARG A 172 -2.13 1.84 -6.18
CA ARG A 172 -2.38 2.33 -7.55
C ARG A 172 -2.21 3.85 -7.70
N ALA A 173 -2.16 4.59 -6.60
CA ALA A 173 -2.02 6.04 -6.65
C ALA A 173 -0.63 6.39 -7.23
N PRO A 174 -0.54 7.14 -8.35
CA PRO A 174 0.74 7.61 -8.84
C PRO A 174 1.36 8.55 -7.79
N PRO A 175 2.70 8.55 -7.60
CA PRO A 175 3.37 9.51 -6.73
C PRO A 175 3.23 10.90 -7.35
N ARG A 176 2.15 11.60 -7.01
CA ARG A 176 1.97 12.99 -7.40
C ARG A 176 2.66 13.85 -6.36
N LEU A 177 3.37 14.87 -6.85
CA LEU A 177 3.73 16.02 -6.04
C LEU A 177 2.46 16.51 -5.35
N PRO A 178 2.48 16.77 -4.02
CA PRO A 178 1.33 17.36 -3.36
C PRO A 178 1.04 18.65 -4.11
N GLN A 179 -0.14 18.76 -4.72
CA GLN A 179 -0.64 20.08 -5.06
C GLN A 179 -0.58 20.86 -3.77
N LYS A 180 0.02 22.07 -3.80
CA LYS A 180 -0.10 23.04 -2.71
C LYS A 180 -1.57 23.07 -2.31
N GLN A 181 -1.93 22.35 -1.26
CA GLN A 181 -3.09 22.70 -0.49
C GLN A 181 -2.64 23.94 0.24
N ASP A 182 -3.33 25.04 -0.02
CA ASP A 182 -3.15 26.25 0.74
C ASP A 182 -3.14 25.88 2.22
N LEU A 183 -2.13 26.37 2.94
CA LEU A 183 -1.92 26.21 4.38
C LEU A 183 -3.05 26.85 5.21
N THR A 184 -4.22 27.10 4.62
CA THR A 184 -5.38 27.76 5.21
C THR A 184 -6.30 26.81 5.95
N ASN A 185 -6.16 25.49 5.79
CA ASN A 185 -7.07 24.51 6.38
C ASN A 185 -6.41 23.72 7.50
N GLY A 186 -6.25 24.36 8.66
CA GLY A 186 -5.97 23.65 9.91
C GLY A 186 -7.04 22.58 10.20
N SER A 187 -6.62 21.43 10.74
CA SER A 187 -7.45 20.39 11.40
C SER A 187 -8.88 20.27 10.83
N VAL A 188 -8.99 20.00 9.53
CA VAL A 188 -10.30 19.70 8.93
C VAL A 188 -10.63 18.26 9.24
N HIS A 189 -11.68 18.08 10.04
CA HIS A 189 -12.22 16.76 10.37
C HIS A 189 -12.99 16.20 9.16
N ARG A 190 -12.57 15.02 8.67
CA ARG A 190 -13.22 14.34 7.55
C ARG A 190 -13.58 12.91 7.92
N TYR A 191 -14.73 12.46 7.46
CA TYR A 191 -15.32 11.20 7.90
C TYR A 191 -15.65 10.32 6.69
N PHE A 192 -15.29 9.04 6.76
CA PHE A 192 -15.48 8.11 5.66
C PHE A 192 -16.07 6.79 6.14
N ARG A 193 -16.86 6.14 5.28
CA ARG A 193 -17.31 4.74 5.43
C ARG A 193 -17.07 3.94 4.18
N ILE A 194 -16.68 2.69 4.35
CA ILE A 194 -16.31 1.79 3.25
C ILE A 194 -16.80 0.38 3.58
N PRO A 195 -17.63 -0.22 2.71
CA PRO A 195 -17.95 -1.62 2.86
C PRO A 195 -16.76 -2.50 2.46
N PHE A 196 -16.56 -3.61 3.16
CA PHE A 196 -15.60 -4.65 2.80
C PHE A 196 -16.23 -6.04 2.93
N VAL A 197 -15.68 -7.00 2.18
CA VAL A 197 -16.07 -8.41 2.25
C VAL A 197 -14.85 -9.16 2.78
N ARG A 198 -15.01 -9.93 3.87
CA ARG A 198 -13.94 -10.84 4.30
C ARG A 198 -13.97 -12.08 3.42
N PRO A 199 -12.83 -12.55 2.91
CA PRO A 199 -12.76 -13.87 2.29
C PRO A 199 -12.97 -14.92 3.39
N SER A 200 -14.20 -15.41 3.54
CA SER A 200 -14.51 -16.59 4.34
C SER A 200 -14.38 -17.83 3.46
N ASN A 201 -13.92 -18.94 4.03
CA ASN A 201 -13.90 -20.25 3.35
C ASN A 201 -15.33 -20.80 3.14
N ASN A 202 -16.33 -20.22 3.79
CA ASN A 202 -17.71 -20.68 3.73
C ASN A 202 -18.51 -19.87 2.69
N PRO A 203 -19.11 -20.49 1.67
CA PRO A 203 -19.81 -19.79 0.59
C PRO A 203 -21.06 -19.00 1.05
N GLU A 204 -21.68 -19.34 2.19
CA GLU A 204 -22.76 -18.54 2.80
C GLU A 204 -22.27 -17.23 3.45
N ASP A 205 -21.05 -17.21 3.98
CA ASP A 205 -20.48 -16.01 4.64
C ASP A 205 -19.91 -15.00 3.64
N ALA A 206 -19.77 -15.38 2.36
CA ALA A 206 -19.29 -14.48 1.30
C ALA A 206 -20.19 -13.25 1.08
N ASN A 207 -21.45 -13.29 1.55
CA ASN A 207 -22.39 -12.18 1.47
C ASN A 207 -22.38 -11.25 2.70
N LYS A 208 -21.68 -11.61 3.78
CA LYS A 208 -21.64 -10.79 5.00
C LYS A 208 -20.65 -9.64 4.82
N ARG A 209 -21.20 -8.46 4.51
CA ARG A 209 -20.43 -7.23 4.34
C ARG A 209 -20.14 -6.61 5.70
N GLY A 210 -18.86 -6.36 5.96
CA GLY A 210 -18.42 -5.50 7.06
C GLY A 210 -18.38 -4.04 6.63
N TRP A 211 -18.38 -3.14 7.62
CA TRP A 211 -18.23 -1.70 7.42
C TRP A 211 -16.99 -1.19 8.12
N TRP A 212 -16.19 -0.44 7.40
CA TRP A 212 -15.03 0.25 7.94
C TRP A 212 -15.30 1.75 7.93
N TYR A 213 -15.12 2.38 9.09
CA TYR A 213 -15.31 3.80 9.31
C TYR A 213 -13.99 4.42 9.73
N ALA A 214 -13.69 5.61 9.20
CA ALA A 214 -12.51 6.36 9.58
C ALA A 214 -12.81 7.85 9.70
N HIS A 215 -12.32 8.44 10.78
CA HIS A 215 -12.30 9.88 11.04
C HIS A 215 -10.85 10.35 10.94
N PHE A 216 -10.59 11.24 9.97
CA PHE A 216 -9.32 11.90 9.76
C PHE A 216 -9.31 13.26 10.45
N ASP A 217 -8.28 13.53 11.25
CA ASP A 217 -7.93 14.87 11.75
C ASP A 217 -6.80 15.41 10.86
N GLY A 218 -7.15 16.20 9.85
CA GLY A 218 -6.23 16.61 8.80
C GLY A 218 -5.86 15.44 7.89
N GLN A 219 -4.56 15.13 7.78
CA GLN A 219 -4.05 14.07 6.89
C GLN A 219 -4.09 12.67 7.49
N TYR A 220 -4.30 12.52 8.80
CA TYR A 220 -4.12 11.23 9.50
C TYR A 220 -5.36 10.79 10.27
N VAL A 221 -5.51 9.48 10.43
CA VAL A 221 -6.67 8.89 11.11
C VAL A 221 -6.59 9.16 12.62
N ALA A 222 -7.65 9.72 13.17
CA ALA A 222 -7.79 10.00 14.59
C ALA A 222 -8.71 9.00 15.31
N ARG A 223 -9.74 8.49 14.63
CA ARG A 223 -10.60 7.40 15.13
C ARG A 223 -10.90 6.44 13.98
N GLN A 224 -10.88 5.14 14.25
CA GLN A 224 -11.21 4.09 13.30
C GLN A 224 -12.17 3.10 13.94
N MET A 225 -13.16 2.63 13.18
CA MET A 225 -14.13 1.64 13.64
C MET A 225 -14.39 0.60 12.57
N GLU A 226 -14.39 -0.67 12.96
CA GLU A 226 -14.76 -1.77 12.09
C GLU A 226 -15.97 -2.50 12.65
N LEU A 227 -17.04 -2.53 11.87
CA LEU A 227 -18.24 -3.29 12.18
C LEU A 227 -18.22 -4.55 11.32
N HIS A 228 -18.27 -5.70 11.98
CA HIS A 228 -18.37 -7.00 11.34
C HIS A 228 -19.76 -7.58 11.62
N ALA A 229 -20.29 -8.42 10.73
CA ALA A 229 -21.60 -9.04 10.94
C ALA A 229 -21.60 -10.04 12.12
N ASP A 230 -20.49 -10.76 12.30
CA ASP A 230 -20.37 -11.87 13.25
C ASP A 230 -19.35 -11.61 14.38
N LYS A 231 -18.69 -10.46 14.40
CA LYS A 231 -17.71 -10.08 15.43
C LYS A 231 -18.15 -8.80 16.14
N PRO A 232 -17.79 -8.63 17.42
CA PRO A 232 -18.04 -7.38 18.12
C PRO A 232 -17.37 -6.20 17.38
N PRO A 233 -17.94 -4.97 17.51
CA PRO A 233 -17.37 -3.78 16.90
C PRO A 233 -15.96 -3.54 17.41
N ILE A 234 -15.04 -3.24 16.49
CA ILE A 234 -13.65 -2.88 16.81
C ILE A 234 -13.57 -1.37 16.78
N LEU A 235 -13.19 -0.76 17.90
CA LEU A 235 -13.04 0.69 18.04
C LEU A 235 -11.58 1.00 18.36
N LEU A 236 -10.95 1.85 17.54
CA LEU A 236 -9.54 2.19 17.63
C LEU A 236 -9.38 3.71 17.68
N VAL A 237 -8.52 4.20 18.57
CA VAL A 237 -8.26 5.63 18.78
C VAL A 237 -6.76 5.94 18.68
N ALA A 238 -6.44 7.03 18.00
CA ALA A 238 -5.05 7.47 17.82
C ALA A 238 -4.37 7.75 19.18
N GLY A 239 -3.08 7.42 19.27
CA GLY A 239 -2.27 7.50 20.49
C GLY A 239 -2.34 6.26 21.38
N VAL A 240 -3.40 5.44 21.27
CA VAL A 240 -3.57 4.18 22.02
C VAL A 240 -3.43 2.99 21.10
N ASP A 241 -4.15 3.02 19.98
CA ASP A 241 -4.31 1.88 19.07
C ASP A 241 -3.53 2.05 17.76
N ASP A 242 -2.53 2.94 17.72
CA ASP A 242 -1.81 3.33 16.49
C ASP A 242 -1.26 2.13 15.70
N MET A 243 -0.86 1.06 16.40
CA MET A 243 -0.36 -0.18 15.77
C MET A 243 -1.44 -0.98 15.02
N GLN A 244 -2.72 -0.77 15.34
CA GLN A 244 -3.87 -1.45 14.76
C GLN A 244 -4.68 -0.55 13.82
N MET A 245 -4.35 0.74 13.75
CA MET A 245 -5.01 1.71 12.88
C MET A 245 -4.36 1.80 11.51
N CYS A 246 -5.07 2.41 10.56
CA CYS A 246 -4.56 2.70 9.23
C CYS A 246 -3.37 3.68 9.26
N GLU A 247 -2.23 3.24 8.73
CA GLU A 247 -1.00 4.05 8.66
C GLU A 247 -0.90 5.00 7.45
N LEU A 248 -1.92 5.02 6.59
CA LEU A 248 -1.91 5.79 5.34
C LEU A 248 -2.51 7.17 5.55
N SER A 249 -1.95 8.18 4.86
CA SER A 249 -2.54 9.52 4.87
C SER A 249 -3.85 9.57 4.06
N LEU A 250 -4.66 10.60 4.29
CA LEU A 250 -5.91 10.81 3.56
C LEU A 250 -5.69 10.89 2.05
N GLU A 251 -4.60 11.51 1.61
CA GLU A 251 -4.23 11.56 0.19
C GLU A 251 -3.84 10.18 -0.35
N GLU A 252 -3.05 9.42 0.41
CA GLU A 252 -2.59 8.07 0.03
C GLU A 252 -3.75 7.08 -0.03
N THR A 253 -4.70 7.13 0.91
CA THR A 253 -5.86 6.22 0.94
C THR A 253 -6.80 6.39 -0.26
N GLY A 254 -6.74 7.52 -0.96
CA GLY A 254 -7.58 7.81 -2.13
C GLY A 254 -9.07 7.94 -1.83
N LEU A 255 -9.47 8.02 -0.54
CA LEU A 255 -10.88 8.04 -0.12
C LEU A 255 -11.65 9.24 -0.66
N THR A 256 -10.95 10.36 -0.79
CA THR A 256 -11.48 11.61 -1.35
C THR A 256 -11.92 11.48 -2.82
N ARG A 257 -11.43 10.46 -3.53
CA ARG A 257 -11.76 10.18 -4.94
C ARG A 257 -12.90 9.17 -5.08
N LYS A 258 -13.18 8.40 -4.02
CA LYS A 258 -14.19 7.34 -4.04
C LYS A 258 -15.57 7.94 -3.77
N ARG A 259 -16.42 8.00 -4.80
CA ARG A 259 -17.79 8.49 -4.67
C ARG A 259 -18.56 7.70 -3.60
N GLY A 260 -19.25 8.42 -2.71
CA GLY A 260 -20.05 7.83 -1.64
C GLY A 260 -19.28 7.27 -0.45
N ALA A 261 -17.95 7.45 -0.40
CA ALA A 261 -17.15 7.08 0.76
C ALA A 261 -17.20 8.13 1.87
N GLU A 262 -17.23 9.42 1.54
CA GLU A 262 -17.32 10.51 2.52
C GLU A 262 -18.71 10.59 3.12
N ILE A 263 -18.77 10.71 4.45
CA ILE A 263 -20.00 10.80 5.25
C ILE A 263 -19.95 12.02 6.15
N LEU A 264 -21.09 12.37 6.73
CA LEU A 264 -21.18 13.51 7.66
C LEU A 264 -20.70 13.11 9.06
N GLU A 265 -20.20 14.09 9.82
CA GLU A 265 -19.75 13.91 11.20
C GLU A 265 -20.79 13.23 12.08
N HIS A 266 -22.05 13.67 12.00
CA HIS A 266 -23.12 13.12 12.81
C HIS A 266 -23.44 11.66 12.46
N GLU A 267 -23.24 11.24 11.20
CA GLU A 267 -23.41 9.83 10.82
C GLU A 267 -22.33 8.96 11.46
N PHE A 268 -21.07 9.44 11.45
CA PHE A 268 -19.97 8.75 12.11
C PHE A 268 -20.18 8.70 13.62
N ASN A 269 -20.45 9.84 14.27
CA ASN A 269 -20.62 9.92 15.72
C ASN A 269 -21.81 9.06 16.20
N ARG A 270 -22.91 9.01 15.43
CA ARG A 270 -24.05 8.13 15.73
C ARG A 270 -23.66 6.66 15.79
N GLU A 271 -22.91 6.17 14.80
CA GLU A 271 -22.46 4.77 14.82
C GLU A 271 -21.37 4.54 15.88
N TRP A 272 -20.47 5.51 16.07
CA TRP A 272 -19.41 5.43 17.07
C TRP A 272 -19.96 5.32 18.49
N GLU A 273 -20.89 6.19 18.88
CA GLU A 273 -21.52 6.17 20.21
C GLU A 273 -22.41 4.94 20.41
N ARG A 274 -23.16 4.53 19.38
CA ARG A 274 -23.99 3.32 19.42
C ARG A 274 -23.16 2.06 19.75
N ASN A 275 -21.92 1.99 19.25
CA ASN A 275 -21.03 0.86 19.49
C ASN A 275 -20.16 1.03 20.75
N GLY A 276 -20.40 2.06 21.57
CA GLY A 276 -19.69 2.28 22.84
C GLY A 276 -18.41 3.13 22.74
N GLY A 277 -18.20 3.82 21.61
CA GLY A 277 -17.06 4.70 21.41
C GLY A 277 -17.14 5.99 22.21
N LYS A 278 -16.03 6.40 22.80
CA LYS A 278 -15.92 7.66 23.56
C LYS A 278 -15.82 8.88 22.63
N PRO A 279 -16.41 10.04 22.97
CA PRO A 279 -16.35 11.21 22.11
C PRO A 279 -14.90 11.61 21.83
N TYR A 280 -14.66 12.15 20.63
CA TYR A 280 -13.33 12.61 20.25
C TYR A 280 -12.89 13.75 21.16
N LYS A 281 -11.86 13.49 21.95
CA LYS A 281 -11.13 14.52 22.67
C LYS A 281 -9.91 14.84 21.83
N LYS A 282 -9.88 16.04 21.25
CA LYS A 282 -8.66 16.56 20.66
C LYS A 282 -7.58 16.52 21.75
N ALA A 283 -6.42 15.90 21.47
CA ALA A 283 -5.27 16.01 22.36
C ALA A 283 -5.08 17.50 22.63
N GLY A 284 -5.09 17.87 23.91
CA GLY A 284 -5.37 19.23 24.37
C GLY A 284 -4.49 20.29 23.72
N LYS A 285 -5.10 21.47 23.53
CA LYS A 285 -4.35 22.73 23.64
C LYS A 285 -3.74 22.85 25.02
#